data_AF-A0A2J0MJT3-F1
#
_entry.id   AF-A0A2J0MJT3-F1
#
_cell.length_a   1.000
_cell.length_b   1.000
_cell.length_c   1.000
_cell.angle_alpha   90.00
_cell.angle_beta   90.00
_cell.angle_gamma   90.00
#
_symmetry.space_group_name_H-M   'P 1'
#
loop_
_entity.id
_entity.type
_entity.pdbx_description
1 polymer ?
#
loop_
_entity_poly.entity_id
_entity_poly.type
_entity_poly.pdbx_seq_one_letter_code
_entity_poly.pdbx_strand_id
1 'polypeptide(L)' 'GEHIRLECGRHYGIVEVADVHIYSTFAEMLAYEKAGHIVPNDPAGALNILRSIYPKENLGVYVFQFKVIKKATGN' A
#
# COMPACT_ATOMS: atom_id res chain seq x y z
N GLY A 1 -9.70 -12.02 6.75
CA GLY A 1 -9.73 -10.64 7.22
C GLY A 1 -10.93 -9.90 6.64
N GLU A 2 -10.97 -8.58 6.83
CA GLU A 2 -11.99 -7.72 6.20
C GLU A 2 -11.74 -7.58 4.69
N HIS A 3 -12.82 -7.35 3.93
CA HIS A 3 -12.76 -7.13 2.50
C HIS A 3 -12.76 -5.62 2.20
N ILE A 4 -11.72 -5.15 1.53
CA ILE A 4 -11.62 -3.78 1.03
C ILE A 4 -11.91 -3.79 -0.47
N ARG A 5 -12.80 -2.90 -0.89
CA ARG A 5 -13.08 -2.65 -2.30
C ARG A 5 -12.25 -1.46 -2.77
N LEU A 6 -11.27 -1.71 -3.64
CA LEU A 6 -10.44 -0.71 -4.29
C LEU A 6 -11.10 -0.27 -5.59
N GLU A 7 -11.28 1.03 -5.76
CA GLU A 7 -11.88 1.64 -6.95
C GLU A 7 -10.81 2.38 -7.76
N CYS A 8 -10.81 2.20 -9.08
CA CYS A 8 -9.92 2.87 -10.01
C CYS A 8 -10.68 3.23 -11.30
N GLY A 9 -11.38 4.35 -11.27
CA GLY A 9 -12.22 4.79 -12.39
C GLY A 9 -13.38 3.81 -12.61
N ARG A 10 -13.38 3.10 -13.74
CA ARG A 10 -14.35 2.04 -14.02
C ARG A 10 -13.93 0.67 -13.49
N HIS A 11 -12.70 0.49 -13.03
CA HIS A 11 -12.21 -0.80 -12.54
C HIS A 11 -12.38 -0.89 -11.03
N TYR A 12 -12.72 -2.08 -10.52
CA TYR A 12 -12.72 -2.34 -9.09
C TYR A 12 -12.06 -3.68 -8.75
N GLY A 13 -11.40 -3.72 -7.60
CA GLY A 13 -10.81 -4.92 -7.03
C GLY A 13 -11.33 -5.15 -5.63
N ILE A 14 -11.65 -6.39 -5.28
CA ILE A 14 -11.88 -6.79 -3.89
C ILE A 14 -10.61 -7.46 -3.39
N VAL A 15 -10.06 -6.90 -2.33
CA VAL A 15 -8.91 -7.46 -1.62
C VAL A 15 -9.31 -7.81 -0.20
N GLU A 16 -8.71 -8.86 0.34
CA GLU A 16 -8.81 -9.24 1.74
C GLU A 16 -7.57 -8.75 2.48
N VAL A 17 -7.75 -8.14 3.64
CA VAL A 17 -6.63 -7.82 4.54
C VAL A 17 -6.11 -9.11 5.13
N ALA A 18 -4.90 -9.49 4.73
CA ALA A 18 -4.22 -10.68 5.22
C ALA A 18 -3.42 -10.37 6.49
N ASP A 19 -2.74 -9.22 6.53
CA ASP A 19 -1.94 -8.77 7.66
C ASP A 19 -1.81 -7.25 7.70
N VAL A 20 -1.42 -6.70 8.86
CA VAL A 20 -1.17 -5.27 9.06
C VAL A 20 0.09 -5.07 9.88
N HIS A 21 1.08 -4.38 9.29
CA HIS A 21 2.29 -3.96 9.99
C HIS A 21 2.26 -2.45 10.25
N ILE A 22 2.79 -2.06 11.40
CA ILE A 22 2.81 -0.66 11.84
C ILE A 22 4.27 -0.25 12.09
N TYR A 23 4.65 0.87 11.50
CA TYR A 23 5.99 1.46 11.61
C TYR A 23 5.90 2.92 12.01
N SER A 24 6.97 3.45 12.58
CA SER A 24 7.04 4.85 12.99
C SER A 24 7.37 5.78 11.82
N THR A 25 8.11 5.29 10.82
CA THR A 25 8.56 6.08 9.66
C THR A 25 8.55 5.25 8.37
N PHE A 26 8.52 5.93 7.21
CA PHE A 26 8.67 5.30 5.90
C PHE A 26 10.04 4.63 5.74
N ALA A 27 11.09 5.21 6.33
CA ALA A 27 12.44 4.64 6.28
C ALA A 27 12.52 3.31 7.04
N GLU A 28 11.92 3.25 8.23
CA GLU A 28 11.82 2.02 9.02
C GLU A 28 11.02 0.95 8.26
N MET A 29 9.87 1.32 7.72
CA MET A 29 9.03 0.44 6.94
C MET A 29 9.76 -0.15 5.73
N LEU A 30 10.47 0.68 4.95
CA LEU A 30 11.24 0.24 3.77
C LEU A 30 12.47 -0.63 4.12
N ALA A 31 12.89 -0.68 5.40
CA ALA A 31 13.95 -1.58 5.84
C ALA A 31 13.44 -3.02 6.06
N TYR A 32 12.16 -3.19 6.42
CA TYR A 32 11.53 -4.49 6.64
C TYR A 32 10.73 -4.99 5.44
N GLU A 33 10.08 -4.06 4.73
CA GLU A 33 9.20 -4.36 3.61
C GLU A 33 9.89 -4.23 2.25
N LYS A 34 9.45 -5.03 1.28
CA LYS A 34 9.96 -4.93 -0.09
C LYS A 34 9.38 -3.68 -0.76
N ALA A 35 10.22 -2.66 -0.95
CA ALA A 35 9.87 -1.43 -1.64
C ALA A 35 9.15 -1.65 -2.99
N GLY A 36 9.55 -2.66 -3.76
CA GLY A 36 8.92 -2.99 -5.05
C GLY A 36 7.50 -3.56 -4.98
N HIS A 37 7.03 -3.97 -3.80
CA HIS A 37 5.61 -4.32 -3.60
C HIS A 37 4.75 -3.09 -3.25
N ILE A 38 5.35 -2.04 -2.72
CA ILE A 38 4.67 -0.80 -2.31
C ILE A 38 4.70 0.22 -3.45
N VAL A 39 5.88 0.43 -4.03
CA VAL A 39 6.13 1.33 -5.17
C VAL A 39 6.77 0.52 -6.30
N PRO A 40 5.96 -0.23 -7.08
CA PRO A 40 6.49 -1.15 -8.09
C PRO A 40 7.22 -0.45 -9.24
N ASN A 41 6.88 0.80 -9.56
CA ASN A 41 7.47 1.53 -10.69
C ASN A 41 8.86 2.10 -10.40
N ASP A 42 9.11 2.51 -9.16
CA ASP A 42 10.41 3.03 -8.73
C ASP A 42 10.70 2.65 -7.27
N PRO A 43 11.20 1.43 -7.04
CA PRO A 43 11.54 0.96 -5.70
C PRO A 43 12.70 1.76 -5.08
N ALA A 44 13.63 2.27 -5.89
CA ALA A 44 14.79 3.01 -5.41
C ALA A 44 14.42 4.42 -4.92
N GLY A 45 13.46 5.07 -5.61
CA GLY A 45 12.89 6.35 -5.22
C GLY A 45 11.70 6.26 -4.24
N ALA A 46 11.37 5.05 -3.75
CA ALA A 46 10.17 4.82 -2.95
C ALA A 46 10.00 5.79 -1.77
N LEU A 47 11.08 6.06 -1.03
CA LEU A 47 11.05 6.99 0.11
C LEU A 47 10.67 8.42 -0.31
N ASN A 48 11.20 8.92 -1.44
CA ASN A 48 10.89 10.25 -1.94
C ASN A 48 9.45 10.34 -2.44
N ILE A 49 8.98 9.30 -3.13
CA ILE A 49 7.60 9.21 -3.62
C ILE A 49 6.62 9.20 -2.43
N LEU A 50 6.88 8.36 -1.42
CA LEU A 50 6.05 8.27 -0.23
C LEU A 50 5.98 9.60 0.52
N ARG A 51 7.11 10.29 0.69
CA ARG A 51 7.15 11.63 1.30
C ARG A 51 6.48 12.71 0.46
N SER A 52 6.50 12.58 -0.86
CA SER A 52 5.81 13.50 -1.76
C SER A 52 4.29 13.38 -1.67
N ILE A 53 3.77 12.16 -1.45
CA ILE A 53 2.32 11.91 -1.31
C ILE A 53 1.87 12.19 0.13
N TYR A 54 2.68 11.80 1.11
CA TYR A 54 2.38 11.89 2.54
C TYR A 54 3.49 12.64 3.27
N PRO A 55 3.45 13.99 3.31
CA PRO A 55 4.51 14.80 3.90
C PRO A 55 4.58 14.73 5.44
N LYS A 56 3.62 14.08 6.10
CA LYS A 56 3.54 14.00 7.57
C LYS A 56 3.58 12.54 8.03
N GLU A 57 4.69 12.15 8.63
CA GLU A 57 4.89 10.80 9.19
C GLU A 57 4.32 10.65 10.63
N ASN A 58 3.88 11.75 11.25
CA ASN A 58 3.46 11.79 12.67
C ASN A 58 2.24 10.91 13.03
N LEU A 59 1.49 10.42 12.04
CA LEU A 59 0.36 9.51 12.26
C LEU A 59 0.80 8.04 12.36
N GLY A 60 2.08 7.76 12.14
CA GLY A 60 2.59 6.41 11.93
C GLY A 60 2.32 5.93 10.51
N VAL A 61 3.00 4.85 10.12
CA VAL A 61 2.88 4.24 8.81
C VAL A 61 2.27 2.85 8.95
N TYR A 62 1.14 2.63 8.28
CA TYR A 62 0.42 1.37 8.29
C TYR A 62 0.58 0.70 6.93
N VAL A 63 1.13 -0.50 6.94
CA VAL A 63 1.28 -1.34 5.75
C VAL A 63 0.26 -2.45 5.83
N PHE A 64 -0.66 -2.44 4.88
CA PHE A 64 -1.67 -3.49 4.75
C PHE A 64 -1.20 -4.51 3.72
N GLN A 65 -1.04 -5.75 4.16
CA GLN A 65 -0.81 -6.85 3.24
C GLN A 65 -2.15 -7.34 2.72
N PHE A 66 -2.33 -7.24 1.41
CA PHE A 66 -3.57 -7.60 0.75
C PHE A 66 -3.45 -8.91 -0.02
N LYS A 67 -4.49 -9.72 0.07
CA LYS A 67 -4.72 -10.86 -0.83
C LYS A 67 -5.81 -10.49 -1.82
N VAL A 68 -5.53 -10.62 -3.11
CA VAL A 68 -6.53 -10.34 -4.14
C VAL A 68 -7.57 -11.45 -4.14
N ILE A 69 -8.85 -11.07 -3.95
CA ILE A 69 -9.99 -11.99 -3.99
C ILE A 69 -10.66 -11.92 -5.35
N LYS A 70 -10.87 -10.71 -5.88
CA LYS A 70 -11.52 -10.51 -7.17
C LYS A 70 -10.98 -9.28 -7.86
N LYS A 71 -10.74 -9.39 -9.17
CA LYS A 71 -10.51 -8.25 -10.06
C LYS A 71 -11.72 -8.15 -10.99
N ALA A 72 -12.26 -6.96 -11.18
CA ALA A 72 -13.39 -6.73 -12.06
C ALA A 72 -13.26 -5.39 -12.80
N THR A 73 -13.76 -5.37 -14.02
CA THR A 73 -13.95 -4.15 -14.79
C THR A 73 -15.44 -3.81 -14.72
N GLY A 74 -15.79 -2.61 -14.28
CA GLY A 74 -17.14 -2.10 -14.33
C GLY A 74 -17.61 -2.05 -15.78
N ASN A 75 -18.88 -2.41 -15.98
CA ASN A 75 -19.56 -2.39 -17.27
C ASN A 75 -19.58 -0.99 -17.90
#